data_AF-A0A427U5W1-F1
#
_entry.id   AF-A0A427U5W1-F1
#
_cell.length_a   1.000
_cell.length_b   1.000
_cell.length_c   1.000
_cell.angle_alpha   90.00
_cell.angle_beta   90.00
_cell.angle_gamma   90.00
#
_symmetry.space_group_name_H-M   'P 1'
#
loop_
_entity.id
_entity.type
_entity.pdbx_description
1 polymer ?
#
loop_
_entity_poly.entity_id
_entity_poly.type
_entity_poly.pdbx_seq_one_letter_code
_entity_poly.pdbx_strand_id
1 'polypeptide(L)'
;MILCRRIYYVLLFFLPLTVNAEVDSASNSSAQQAVCERQSNECVDKHDIDSQLAPQEYYQYLLNQFSQVLPGEADGFSAVLADPAHSRFPYWYLNENLVFNQYTYDYISARVMPGKVEGTVQLSDGNGFSHAYLQVMSAIAFSLSQQTKQQLVEQQKELETLASDLVDVYEYAFNAITPEKINQANQVVEPYQVTIETKLDYVVQYVVGYQWSGRVAQEKPPLNFSQLADAKNLTQLLPDIPSSGAGVLQKFSLYLHSYRLISAVGNGLQYNSGILNALKNNVQFPTKETGGIRTFNPVDGSESDQYQPGYDIGISLADITNALNDGNRTIRLTLKTGRREGTPNSKGSVGKIASKVTFVDELGRSTDLNSLTESGQVMVDVAYQGYVYLPILRASLSAGGQTGWYFSDPIWQAFNNQAQDETGYQFVYRPSFNLGCFNQGGNLATLTGVLIANAPQVTITIDYTGESLPVAFANGSGQGKLLFEGEVPNNSLGHRNYHYQIAEKDNKEQVKTLIFTSGAQLVSDSPSANNTNALQVTVPTALKMADVLLTTFRYPSAEGGGKCQM
;
A
#
# COMPACT_ATOMS: atom_id res chain seq x y z
N MET A 1 18.60 5.02 -43.88
CA MET A 1 18.14 3.67 -43.44
C MET A 1 18.40 3.41 -41.95
N ILE A 2 19.34 4.10 -41.30
CA ILE A 2 19.59 4.04 -39.85
C ILE A 2 18.39 4.53 -39.01
N LEU A 3 17.67 5.58 -39.46
CA LEU A 3 16.49 6.11 -38.76
C LEU A 3 15.29 5.13 -38.80
N CYS A 4 14.94 4.62 -39.99
CA CYS A 4 13.94 3.54 -40.11
C CYS A 4 14.41 2.24 -39.45
N ARG A 5 15.71 1.88 -39.49
CA ARG A 5 16.24 0.73 -38.74
C ARG A 5 16.03 0.87 -37.24
N ARG A 6 16.25 2.05 -36.66
CA ARG A 6 16.03 2.27 -35.22
C ARG A 6 14.56 2.09 -34.83
N ILE A 7 13.62 2.51 -35.67
CA ILE A 7 12.18 2.26 -35.45
C ILE A 7 11.84 0.76 -35.67
N TYR A 8 12.42 0.14 -36.69
CA TYR A 8 12.23 -1.28 -37.03
C TYR A 8 12.76 -2.24 -35.93
N TYR A 9 13.86 -1.89 -35.26
CA TYR A 9 14.40 -2.66 -34.13
C TYR A 9 13.54 -2.57 -32.87
N VAL A 10 12.84 -1.45 -32.64
CA VAL A 10 11.90 -1.30 -31.52
C VAL A 10 10.67 -2.20 -31.70
N LEU A 11 10.25 -2.49 -32.93
CA LEU A 11 9.09 -3.36 -33.19
C LEU A 11 9.45 -4.86 -33.26
N LEU A 12 10.61 -5.22 -33.82
CA LEU A 12 11.01 -6.63 -33.98
C LEU A 12 11.37 -7.35 -32.67
N PHE A 13 11.82 -6.63 -31.65
CA PHE A 13 12.16 -7.24 -30.35
C PHE A 13 10.94 -7.48 -29.44
N PHE A 14 9.76 -6.94 -29.78
CA PHE A 14 8.56 -6.99 -28.93
C PHE A 14 7.35 -7.71 -29.55
N LEU A 15 7.49 -8.30 -30.73
CA LEU A 15 6.50 -9.20 -31.31
C LEU A 15 6.89 -10.66 -31.03
N PRO A 16 6.26 -11.36 -30.07
CA PRO A 16 6.40 -12.80 -30.03
C PRO A 16 5.80 -13.42 -31.29
N LEU A 17 6.55 -14.34 -31.90
CA LEU A 17 6.04 -15.30 -32.87
C LEU A 17 4.81 -15.98 -32.25
N THR A 18 3.68 -15.92 -32.95
CA THR A 18 2.42 -16.56 -32.59
C THR A 18 2.64 -18.03 -32.30
N VAL A 19 2.44 -18.44 -31.05
CA VAL A 19 2.15 -19.84 -30.71
C VAL A 19 0.65 -20.01 -30.85
N ASN A 20 0.23 -20.82 -31.82
CA ASN A 20 -1.14 -21.28 -31.92
C ASN A 20 -1.48 -22.07 -30.66
N ALA A 21 -2.36 -21.52 -29.81
CA ALA A 21 -3.08 -22.28 -28.82
C ALA A 21 -4.49 -22.51 -29.38
N GLU A 22 -4.73 -23.73 -29.84
CA GLU A 22 -6.07 -24.28 -30.03
C GLU A 22 -6.82 -24.15 -28.72
N VAL A 23 -7.90 -23.36 -28.74
CA VAL A 23 -8.84 -23.24 -27.64
C VAL A 23 -9.92 -24.30 -27.86
N ASP A 24 -9.81 -25.42 -27.15
CA ASP A 24 -10.93 -26.33 -26.98
C ASP A 24 -11.98 -25.67 -26.07
N SER A 25 -13.03 -25.18 -26.72
CA SER A 25 -14.24 -24.69 -26.08
C SER A 25 -15.08 -25.88 -25.58
N ALA A 26 -15.00 -26.19 -24.29
CA ALA A 26 -16.00 -27.00 -23.61
C ALA A 26 -16.83 -26.10 -22.67
N SER A 27 -18.00 -25.72 -23.17
CA SER A 27 -19.12 -25.19 -22.41
C SER A 27 -19.59 -26.20 -21.35
N ASN A 28 -19.80 -25.75 -20.11
CA ASN A 28 -20.83 -26.35 -19.26
C ASN A 28 -21.40 -25.29 -18.30
N SER A 29 -22.49 -24.69 -18.76
CA SER A 29 -23.53 -24.09 -17.94
C SER A 29 -24.22 -25.15 -17.08
N SER A 30 -24.87 -24.68 -16.01
CA SER A 30 -25.92 -25.34 -15.22
C SER A 30 -25.54 -26.57 -14.39
N ALA A 31 -25.30 -26.35 -13.08
CA ALA A 31 -25.68 -27.28 -12.01
C ALA A 31 -25.65 -26.57 -10.63
N GLN A 32 -26.38 -25.47 -10.49
CA GLN A 32 -26.86 -24.95 -9.20
C GLN A 32 -28.35 -25.28 -9.09
N GLN A 33 -28.68 -26.53 -8.78
CA GLN A 33 -29.95 -26.92 -8.17
C GLN A 33 -29.96 -28.43 -7.87
N ALA A 34 -30.40 -28.75 -6.65
CA ALA A 34 -30.80 -30.07 -6.14
C ALA A 34 -29.71 -31.09 -5.80
N VAL A 35 -29.21 -31.06 -4.55
CA VAL A 35 -29.07 -32.26 -3.70
C VAL A 35 -29.22 -31.87 -2.22
N CYS A 36 -30.46 -31.70 -1.77
CA CYS A 36 -30.83 -31.93 -0.36
C CYS A 36 -31.90 -33.01 -0.39
N GLU A 37 -31.49 -34.28 -0.35
CA GLU A 37 -32.31 -35.41 0.09
C GLU A 37 -31.48 -36.69 0.05
N ARG A 38 -30.98 -37.12 1.21
CA ARG A 38 -31.23 -38.47 1.78
C ARG A 38 -30.27 -38.78 2.94
N GLN A 39 -30.87 -38.97 4.12
CA GLN A 39 -30.42 -39.74 5.29
C GLN A 39 -29.21 -39.14 6.04
N SER A 40 -29.26 -38.77 7.33
CA SER A 40 -30.19 -39.03 8.43
C SER A 40 -29.82 -38.10 9.59
N ASN A 41 -30.83 -37.49 10.24
CA ASN A 41 -30.82 -36.89 11.58
C ASN A 41 -29.53 -36.25 12.11
N GLU A 42 -29.38 -34.95 11.87
CA GLU A 42 -28.92 -33.97 12.86
C GLU A 42 -29.29 -32.59 12.31
N CYS A 43 -30.49 -32.10 12.68
CA CYS A 43 -30.77 -30.68 12.52
C CYS A 43 -29.84 -29.97 13.49
N VAL A 44 -28.86 -29.23 12.95
CA VAL A 44 -28.07 -28.27 13.71
C VAL A 44 -29.04 -27.44 14.54
N ASP A 45 -28.93 -27.57 15.85
CA ASP A 45 -29.68 -26.77 16.79
C ASP A 45 -29.52 -25.30 16.40
N LYS A 46 -30.63 -24.56 16.38
CA LYS A 46 -30.66 -23.10 16.19
C LYS A 46 -29.83 -22.31 17.23
N HIS A 47 -29.10 -23.01 18.11
CA HIS A 47 -28.16 -22.46 19.07
C HIS A 47 -26.79 -22.08 18.47
N ASP A 48 -26.42 -22.56 17.28
CA ASP A 48 -25.08 -22.32 16.69
C ASP A 48 -24.96 -21.13 15.74
N ILE A 49 -26.08 -20.48 15.39
CA ILE A 49 -26.05 -19.26 14.53
C ILE A 49 -25.80 -18.01 15.38
N ASP A 50 -26.18 -18.03 16.66
CA ASP A 50 -26.00 -16.91 17.58
C ASP A 50 -24.56 -16.77 18.10
N SER A 51 -23.74 -17.84 18.05
CA SER A 51 -22.33 -17.82 18.47
C SER A 51 -21.40 -17.18 17.43
N GLN A 52 -21.77 -17.19 16.14
CA GLN A 52 -20.96 -16.59 15.05
C GLN A 52 -21.22 -15.09 14.84
N LEU A 53 -22.37 -14.56 15.25
CA LEU A 53 -22.74 -13.14 15.08
C LEU A 53 -22.20 -12.22 16.19
N ALA A 54 -21.97 -12.76 17.39
CA ALA A 54 -21.48 -11.99 18.54
C ALA A 54 -20.08 -11.37 18.35
N PRO A 55 -19.10 -12.05 17.73
CA PRO A 55 -17.79 -11.47 17.43
C PRO A 55 -17.88 -10.26 16.48
N GLN A 56 -18.73 -10.33 15.46
CA GLN A 56 -18.86 -9.29 14.42
C GLN A 56 -19.44 -7.98 14.99
N GLU A 57 -20.50 -8.04 15.80
CA GLU A 57 -21.10 -6.87 16.45
C GLU A 57 -20.09 -6.14 17.35
N TYR A 58 -19.22 -6.89 18.04
CA TYR A 58 -18.18 -6.33 18.90
C TYR A 58 -17.10 -5.60 18.11
N TYR A 59 -16.52 -6.22 17.08
CA TYR A 59 -15.49 -5.56 16.26
C TYR A 59 -16.05 -4.35 15.51
N GLN A 60 -17.33 -4.40 15.11
CA GLN A 60 -18.00 -3.23 14.55
C GLN A 60 -18.17 -2.11 15.58
N TYR A 61 -18.50 -2.44 16.83
CA TYR A 61 -18.55 -1.46 17.92
C TYR A 61 -17.18 -0.81 18.15
N LEU A 62 -16.11 -1.61 18.23
CA LEU A 62 -14.74 -1.08 18.34
C LEU A 62 -14.38 -0.17 17.18
N LEU A 63 -14.63 -0.62 15.95
CA LEU A 63 -14.38 0.17 14.75
C LEU A 63 -15.12 1.52 14.83
N ASN A 64 -16.39 1.51 15.22
CA ASN A 64 -17.20 2.72 15.38
C ASN A 64 -16.69 3.65 16.50
N GLN A 65 -16.12 3.13 17.59
CA GLN A 65 -15.55 3.96 18.66
C GLN A 65 -14.19 4.53 18.28
N PHE A 66 -13.31 3.72 17.72
CA PHE A 66 -11.95 4.12 17.37
C PHE A 66 -11.89 5.02 16.13
N SER A 67 -12.78 4.81 15.15
CA SER A 67 -12.83 5.67 13.95
C SER A 67 -13.22 7.12 14.24
N GLN A 68 -13.89 7.41 15.37
CA GLN A 68 -14.28 8.77 15.75
C GLN A 68 -13.08 9.70 15.99
N VAL A 69 -11.92 9.13 16.32
CA VAL A 69 -10.70 9.90 16.60
C VAL A 69 -9.69 9.87 15.46
N LEU A 70 -10.01 9.17 14.36
CA LEU A 70 -9.17 9.21 13.17
C LEU A 70 -9.26 10.61 12.53
N PRO A 71 -8.15 11.12 11.97
CA PRO A 71 -8.20 12.34 11.19
C PRO A 71 -9.17 12.15 10.01
N GLY A 72 -9.91 13.20 9.65
CA GLY A 72 -10.85 13.14 8.50
C GLY A 72 -10.15 12.85 7.17
N GLU A 73 -8.83 13.05 7.10
CA GLU A 73 -7.97 12.75 5.97
C GLU A 73 -7.26 11.39 6.09
N ALA A 74 -7.67 10.52 7.03
CA ALA A 74 -7.08 9.19 7.16
C ALA A 74 -7.14 8.45 5.82
N ASP A 75 -5.97 8.16 5.29
CA ASP A 75 -5.79 7.53 3.99
C ASP A 75 -6.17 6.03 4.10
N GLY A 76 -7.30 5.60 3.52
CA GLY A 76 -7.63 4.18 3.33
C GLY A 76 -8.81 3.62 4.11
N PHE A 77 -8.93 2.29 4.14
CA PHE A 77 -9.90 1.54 4.93
C PHE A 77 -9.42 1.42 6.36
N SER A 78 -10.32 1.31 7.32
CA SER A 78 -9.99 1.06 8.73
C SER A 78 -10.59 -0.26 9.20
N ALA A 79 -9.84 -1.04 9.96
CA ALA A 79 -10.34 -2.26 10.58
C ALA A 79 -9.63 -2.52 11.91
N VAL A 80 -10.28 -3.30 12.77
CA VAL A 80 -9.64 -3.78 14.00
C VAL A 80 -8.68 -4.92 13.64
N LEU A 81 -7.50 -4.89 14.26
CA LEU A 81 -6.50 -5.93 14.09
C LEU A 81 -6.79 -7.10 15.03
N ALA A 82 -7.16 -8.25 14.46
CA ALA A 82 -7.47 -9.47 15.20
C ALA A 82 -6.26 -10.45 15.23
N ASP A 83 -5.05 -9.91 15.45
CA ASP A 83 -3.81 -10.70 15.53
C ASP A 83 -3.08 -10.44 16.85
N PRO A 84 -2.92 -11.45 17.75
CA PRO A 84 -2.25 -11.27 19.03
C PRO A 84 -0.78 -10.85 18.89
N ALA A 85 -0.09 -11.37 17.87
CA ALA A 85 1.32 -11.10 17.64
C ALA A 85 1.57 -9.62 17.29
N HIS A 86 0.56 -8.97 16.70
CA HIS A 86 0.63 -7.58 16.25
C HIS A 86 -0.23 -6.61 17.08
N SER A 87 -0.69 -7.03 18.26
CA SER A 87 -1.54 -6.22 19.15
C SER A 87 -0.85 -5.01 19.77
N ARG A 88 0.48 -4.91 19.64
CA ARG A 88 1.29 -3.80 20.14
C ARG A 88 2.21 -3.29 19.05
N PHE A 89 2.43 -1.98 19.04
CA PHE A 89 3.26 -1.29 18.06
C PHE A 89 4.55 -0.74 18.73
N PRO A 90 5.74 -1.10 18.22
CA PRO A 90 6.99 -0.50 18.64
C PRO A 90 7.09 0.92 18.09
N TYR A 91 6.67 1.91 18.88
CA TYR A 91 6.54 3.29 18.40
C TYR A 91 7.86 4.07 18.43
N TRP A 92 8.90 3.55 19.08
CA TRP A 92 10.23 4.16 19.08
C TRP A 92 11.00 3.77 17.81
N TYR A 93 10.59 4.38 16.69
CA TYR A 93 10.97 3.98 15.34
C TYR A 93 12.36 4.46 14.86
N LEU A 94 13.04 5.35 15.59
CA LEU A 94 14.41 5.82 15.27
C LEU A 94 15.34 5.74 16.49
N ASN A 95 16.62 5.44 16.24
CA ASN A 95 17.68 5.64 17.22
C ASN A 95 18.32 7.04 17.10
N GLU A 96 19.34 7.32 17.92
CA GLU A 96 20.07 8.60 17.93
C GLU A 96 20.82 8.88 16.61
N ASN A 97 21.17 7.83 15.85
CA ASN A 97 21.80 7.93 14.54
C ASN A 97 20.78 8.05 13.39
N LEU A 98 19.48 8.19 13.69
CA LEU A 98 18.39 8.22 12.72
C LEU A 98 18.26 6.92 11.90
N VAL A 99 18.70 5.79 12.45
CA VAL A 99 18.51 4.46 11.87
C VAL A 99 17.18 3.89 12.36
N PHE A 100 16.46 3.23 11.46
CA PHE A 100 15.09 2.78 11.68
C PHE A 100 15.03 1.53 12.57
N ASN A 101 14.04 1.44 13.44
CA ASN A 101 13.88 0.28 14.33
C ASN A 101 13.37 -0.94 13.54
N GLN A 102 14.08 -2.07 13.61
CA GLN A 102 13.72 -3.30 12.88
C GLN A 102 12.32 -3.81 13.25
N TYR A 103 11.91 -3.74 14.53
CA TYR A 103 10.58 -4.22 14.93
C TYR A 103 9.46 -3.33 14.38
N THR A 104 9.69 -2.00 14.33
CA THR A 104 8.76 -1.09 13.65
C THR A 104 8.71 -1.39 12.17
N TYR A 105 9.87 -1.61 11.55
CA TYR A 105 9.96 -1.94 10.14
C TYR A 105 9.17 -3.22 9.79
N ASP A 106 9.37 -4.30 10.55
CA ASP A 106 8.67 -5.56 10.34
C ASP A 106 7.15 -5.38 10.47
N TYR A 107 6.69 -4.59 11.44
CA TYR A 107 5.29 -4.28 11.60
C TYR A 107 4.70 -3.56 10.38
N ILE A 108 5.33 -2.47 9.93
CA ILE A 108 4.77 -1.61 8.88
C ILE A 108 4.95 -2.16 7.47
N SER A 109 5.93 -3.04 7.27
CA SER A 109 6.19 -3.73 6.00
C SER A 109 5.36 -5.02 5.83
N ALA A 110 4.56 -5.38 6.83
CA ALA A 110 3.63 -6.49 6.76
C ALA A 110 2.50 -6.25 5.74
N ARG A 111 2.03 -7.34 5.14
CA ARG A 111 0.86 -7.35 4.26
C ARG A 111 -0.40 -7.47 5.11
N VAL A 112 -1.40 -6.66 4.80
CA VAL A 112 -2.72 -6.72 5.43
C VAL A 112 -3.57 -7.75 4.70
N MET A 113 -4.20 -8.63 5.47
CA MET A 113 -5.09 -9.70 4.98
C MET A 113 -6.39 -9.72 5.79
N PRO A 114 -7.48 -10.29 5.25
CA PRO A 114 -8.68 -10.54 6.03
C PRO A 114 -8.36 -11.39 7.26
N GLY A 115 -8.87 -10.96 8.42
CA GLY A 115 -8.77 -11.70 9.67
C GLY A 115 -9.69 -12.92 9.69
N LYS A 116 -9.60 -13.71 10.76
CA LYS A 116 -10.49 -14.87 10.99
C LYS A 116 -11.94 -14.44 11.26
N VAL A 117 -12.13 -13.23 11.79
CA VAL A 117 -13.44 -12.65 12.07
C VAL A 117 -13.78 -11.63 11.00
N GLU A 118 -15.00 -11.67 10.47
CA GLU A 118 -15.47 -10.71 9.48
C GLU A 118 -15.34 -9.27 10.00
N GLY A 119 -14.89 -8.34 9.14
CA GLY A 119 -14.65 -6.95 9.52
C GLY A 119 -13.31 -6.70 10.23
N THR A 120 -12.51 -7.75 10.48
CA THR A 120 -11.17 -7.64 11.08
C THR A 120 -10.07 -7.91 10.08
N VAL A 121 -8.86 -7.43 10.39
CA VAL A 121 -7.65 -7.72 9.61
C VAL A 121 -6.64 -8.49 10.44
N GLN A 122 -5.71 -9.13 9.75
CA GLN A 122 -4.48 -9.68 10.30
C GLN A 122 -3.29 -9.22 9.47
N LEU A 123 -2.10 -9.25 10.06
CA LEU A 123 -0.85 -8.90 9.39
C LEU A 123 -0.08 -10.17 9.06
N SER A 124 0.65 -10.15 7.94
CA SER A 124 1.69 -11.15 7.69
C SER A 124 2.92 -10.86 8.55
N ASP A 125 3.94 -11.72 8.44
CA ASP A 125 5.27 -11.41 8.92
C ASP A 125 5.87 -10.17 8.21
N GLY A 126 6.95 -9.66 8.80
CA GLY A 126 7.74 -8.55 8.26
C GLY A 126 8.19 -8.77 6.82
N ASN A 127 8.32 -7.68 6.06
CA ASN A 127 8.55 -7.67 4.62
C ASN A 127 7.49 -8.37 3.76
N GLY A 128 6.38 -8.85 4.33
CA GLY A 128 5.38 -9.61 3.61
C GLY A 128 4.69 -8.81 2.49
N PHE A 129 4.52 -7.49 2.66
CA PHE A 129 3.97 -6.65 1.60
C PHE A 129 4.98 -6.44 0.47
N SER A 130 6.22 -6.05 0.77
CA SER A 130 7.25 -5.79 -0.23
C SER A 130 7.52 -7.01 -1.12
N HIS A 131 7.55 -8.21 -0.53
CA HIS A 131 7.69 -9.46 -1.30
C HIS A 131 6.48 -9.74 -2.20
N ALA A 132 5.26 -9.59 -1.67
CA ALA A 132 4.05 -9.82 -2.45
C ALA A 132 3.91 -8.78 -3.58
N TYR A 133 4.25 -7.53 -3.32
CA TYR A 133 4.30 -6.46 -4.30
C TYR A 133 5.28 -6.77 -5.43
N LEU A 134 6.50 -7.23 -5.11
CA LEU A 134 7.48 -7.64 -6.12
C LEU A 134 6.97 -8.80 -6.99
N GLN A 135 6.31 -9.79 -6.40
CA GLN A 135 5.70 -10.90 -7.14
C GLN A 135 4.61 -10.42 -8.11
N VAL A 136 3.74 -9.50 -7.67
CA VAL A 136 2.71 -8.91 -8.53
C VAL A 136 3.33 -8.06 -9.64
N MET A 137 4.31 -7.22 -9.32
CA MET A 137 5.03 -6.42 -10.32
C MET A 137 5.71 -7.31 -11.38
N SER A 138 6.26 -8.44 -10.96
CA SER A 138 6.88 -9.43 -11.85
C SER A 138 5.87 -10.11 -12.77
N ALA A 139 4.58 -10.07 -12.45
CA ALA A 139 3.48 -10.56 -13.26
C ALA A 139 2.92 -9.50 -14.22
N ILE A 140 3.45 -8.28 -14.22
CA ILE A 140 2.96 -7.17 -15.05
C ILE A 140 3.98 -6.81 -16.14
N ALA A 141 3.46 -6.55 -17.33
CA ALA A 141 4.17 -5.91 -18.44
C ALA A 141 3.33 -4.77 -19.02
N PHE A 142 3.98 -3.79 -19.66
CA PHE A 142 3.28 -2.81 -20.48
C PHE A 142 3.14 -3.37 -21.91
N SER A 143 1.93 -3.37 -22.44
CA SER A 143 1.63 -3.89 -23.78
C SER A 143 0.79 -2.90 -24.58
N LEU A 144 0.82 -3.07 -25.91
CA LEU A 144 0.00 -2.32 -26.85
C LEU A 144 -1.19 -3.19 -27.28
N SER A 145 -2.36 -2.59 -27.41
CA SER A 145 -3.54 -3.25 -28.00
C SER A 145 -3.32 -3.62 -29.46
N GLN A 146 -4.10 -4.54 -30.00
CA GLN A 146 -4.07 -4.87 -31.42
C GLN A 146 -4.41 -3.66 -32.28
N GLN A 147 -5.38 -2.84 -31.86
CA GLN A 147 -5.71 -1.59 -32.55
C GLN A 147 -4.50 -0.65 -32.62
N THR A 148 -3.81 -0.41 -31.50
CA THR A 148 -2.62 0.46 -31.47
C THR A 148 -1.49 -0.13 -32.31
N LYS A 149 -1.28 -1.46 -32.29
CA LYS A 149 -0.30 -2.14 -33.15
C LYS A 149 -0.62 -1.96 -34.65
N GLN A 150 -1.88 -2.10 -35.04
CA GLN A 150 -2.32 -1.90 -36.43
C GLN A 150 -2.12 -0.44 -36.87
N GLN A 151 -2.51 0.52 -36.03
CA GLN A 151 -2.27 1.94 -36.28
C GLN A 151 -0.78 2.26 -36.46
N LEU A 152 0.10 1.65 -35.66
CA LEU A 152 1.54 1.81 -35.84
C LEU A 152 2.03 1.25 -37.17
N VAL A 153 1.53 0.09 -37.60
CA VAL A 153 1.87 -0.49 -38.90
C VAL A 153 1.39 0.40 -40.05
N GLU A 154 0.19 0.98 -39.96
CA GLU A 154 -0.34 1.91 -40.95
C GLU A 154 0.48 3.21 -41.01
N GLN A 155 0.76 3.81 -39.85
CA GLN A 155 1.58 5.01 -39.75
C GLN A 155 3.01 4.77 -40.25
N GLN A 156 3.57 3.58 -40.02
CA GLN A 156 4.88 3.22 -40.55
C GLN A 156 4.88 3.17 -42.09
N LYS A 157 3.85 2.60 -42.71
CA LYS A 157 3.70 2.60 -44.18
C LYS A 157 3.52 4.01 -44.74
N GLU A 158 2.76 4.85 -44.05
CA GLU A 158 2.58 6.26 -44.40
C GLU A 158 3.92 7.01 -44.31
N LEU A 159 4.69 6.80 -43.25
CA LEU A 159 6.01 7.40 -43.07
C LEU A 159 6.99 7.00 -44.18
N GLU A 160 6.97 5.73 -44.60
CA GLU A 160 7.77 5.23 -45.73
C GLU A 160 7.36 5.87 -47.05
N THR A 161 6.06 6.05 -47.28
CA THR A 161 5.53 6.76 -48.45
C THR A 161 5.97 8.22 -48.44
N LEU A 162 5.82 8.91 -47.31
CA LEU A 162 6.24 10.31 -47.13
C LEU A 162 7.76 10.47 -47.29
N ALA A 163 8.55 9.49 -46.90
CA ALA A 163 10.00 9.49 -47.13
C ALA A 163 10.35 9.44 -48.62
N SER A 164 9.67 8.59 -49.39
CA SER A 164 9.84 8.54 -50.85
C SER A 164 9.39 9.84 -51.51
N ASP A 165 8.18 10.29 -51.20
CA ASP A 165 7.61 11.54 -51.71
C ASP A 165 8.52 12.74 -51.43
N LEU A 166 9.14 12.80 -50.25
CA LEU A 166 10.05 13.87 -49.87
C LEU A 166 11.29 13.89 -50.77
N VAL A 167 11.87 12.72 -51.06
CA VAL A 167 12.99 12.59 -51.99
C VAL A 167 12.56 12.96 -53.41
N ASP A 168 11.41 12.47 -53.87
CA ASP A 168 10.90 12.72 -55.21
C ASP A 168 10.62 14.22 -55.44
N VAL A 169 9.98 14.89 -54.49
CA VAL A 169 9.73 16.33 -54.55
C VAL A 169 11.04 17.13 -54.54
N TYR A 170 12.04 16.68 -53.78
CA TYR A 170 13.36 17.30 -53.82
C TYR A 170 14.04 17.11 -55.19
N GLU A 171 14.08 15.89 -55.72
CA GLU A 171 14.73 15.59 -57.00
C GLU A 171 14.04 16.29 -58.17
N TYR A 172 12.72 16.45 -58.11
CA TYR A 172 11.96 17.25 -59.07
C TYR A 172 12.36 18.73 -59.05
N ALA A 173 12.56 19.32 -57.85
CA ALA A 173 12.87 20.73 -57.70
C ALA A 173 14.37 21.08 -57.86
N PHE A 174 15.29 20.17 -57.53
CA PHE A 174 16.73 20.44 -57.40
C PHE A 174 17.64 19.44 -58.14
N ASN A 175 17.06 18.56 -58.97
CA ASN A 175 17.71 17.47 -59.71
C ASN A 175 18.03 16.23 -58.86
N ALA A 176 18.23 15.11 -59.56
CA ALA A 176 18.54 13.81 -58.97
C ALA A 176 19.72 13.86 -57.97
N ILE A 177 19.58 13.09 -56.89
CA ILE A 177 20.59 12.81 -55.87
C ILE A 177 21.37 11.58 -56.34
N THR A 178 22.62 11.79 -56.76
CA THR A 178 23.51 10.72 -57.21
C THR A 178 24.46 10.27 -56.10
N PRO A 179 25.10 9.08 -56.20
CA PRO A 179 26.12 8.65 -55.25
C PRO A 179 27.26 9.67 -55.09
N GLU A 180 27.63 10.37 -56.17
CA GLU A 180 28.67 11.42 -56.13
C GLU A 180 28.24 12.58 -55.25
N LYS A 181 26.97 13.02 -55.32
CA LYS A 181 26.43 14.06 -54.43
C LYS A 181 26.43 13.62 -52.97
N ILE A 182 26.11 12.36 -52.69
CA ILE A 182 26.16 11.80 -51.33
C ILE A 182 27.61 11.78 -50.81
N ASN A 183 28.58 11.35 -51.64
CA ASN A 183 29.99 11.36 -51.27
C ASN A 183 30.52 12.77 -51.01
N GLN A 184 30.12 13.75 -51.84
CA GLN A 184 30.46 15.16 -51.63
C GLN A 184 29.84 15.69 -50.34
N ALA A 185 28.56 15.39 -50.06
CA ALA A 185 27.92 15.77 -48.82
C ALA A 185 28.66 15.19 -47.60
N ASN A 186 29.05 13.91 -47.64
CA ASN A 186 29.82 13.25 -46.59
C ASN A 186 31.16 13.94 -46.31
N GLN A 187 31.90 14.32 -47.34
CA GLN A 187 33.16 15.08 -47.15
C GLN A 187 32.94 16.40 -46.42
N VAL A 188 31.81 17.06 -46.66
CA VAL A 188 31.48 18.34 -46.03
C VAL A 188 31.06 18.17 -44.57
N VAL A 189 30.32 17.11 -44.24
CA VAL A 189 29.80 16.89 -42.87
C VAL A 189 30.68 15.99 -41.99
N GLU A 190 31.74 15.40 -42.55
CA GLU A 190 32.72 14.56 -41.84
C GLU A 190 33.28 15.20 -40.56
N PRO A 191 33.65 16.51 -40.52
CA PRO A 191 34.17 17.13 -39.30
C PRO A 191 33.20 17.09 -38.11
N TYR A 192 31.91 16.91 -38.38
CA TYR A 192 30.84 16.84 -37.38
C TYR A 192 30.42 15.41 -37.04
N GLN A 193 31.11 14.40 -37.58
CA GLN A 193 30.82 12.97 -37.37
C GLN A 193 29.39 12.58 -37.79
N VAL A 194 28.89 13.24 -38.84
CA VAL A 194 27.59 12.93 -39.45
C VAL A 194 27.82 12.12 -40.73
N THR A 195 27.03 11.07 -40.93
CA THR A 195 27.11 10.21 -42.12
C THR A 195 25.81 10.23 -42.91
N ILE A 196 25.93 10.51 -44.20
CA ILE A 196 24.86 10.51 -45.20
C ILE A 196 24.94 9.21 -46.00
N GLU A 197 23.99 8.31 -45.78
CA GLU A 197 24.00 6.99 -46.44
C GLU A 197 22.93 6.85 -47.52
N THR A 198 21.83 7.60 -47.41
CA THR A 198 20.67 7.46 -48.29
C THR A 198 20.25 8.80 -48.88
N LYS A 199 19.44 8.76 -49.95
CA LYS A 199 18.83 9.98 -50.53
C LYS A 199 17.99 10.74 -49.49
N LEU A 200 17.27 10.03 -48.61
CA LEU A 200 16.54 10.66 -47.52
C LEU A 200 17.48 11.35 -46.53
N ASP A 201 18.59 10.71 -46.15
CA ASP A 201 19.59 11.33 -45.26
C ASP A 201 20.21 12.57 -45.93
N TYR A 202 20.43 12.54 -47.25
CA TYR A 202 20.90 13.68 -48.01
C TYR A 202 19.91 14.85 -47.94
N VAL A 203 18.61 14.60 -48.12
CA VAL A 203 17.59 15.66 -47.99
C VAL A 203 17.46 16.15 -46.55
N VAL A 204 17.31 15.25 -45.57
CA VAL A 204 16.98 15.63 -44.20
C VAL A 204 18.18 16.18 -43.44
N GLN A 205 19.34 15.52 -43.50
CA GLN A 205 20.51 15.88 -42.68
C GLN A 205 21.41 16.89 -43.39
N TYR A 206 21.66 16.74 -44.70
CA TYR A 206 22.56 17.63 -45.43
C TYR A 206 21.83 18.86 -46.00
N VAL A 207 20.74 18.68 -46.76
CA VAL A 207 20.04 19.83 -47.35
C VAL A 207 19.28 20.61 -46.27
N VAL A 208 18.33 19.99 -45.59
CA VAL A 208 17.50 20.68 -44.60
C VAL A 208 18.30 21.00 -43.33
N GLY A 209 18.92 19.98 -42.74
CA GLY A 209 19.62 20.08 -41.46
C GLY A 209 20.90 20.90 -41.49
N TYR A 210 21.56 21.07 -42.64
CA TYR A 210 22.84 21.77 -42.74
C TYR A 210 22.79 22.99 -43.66
N GLN A 211 22.44 22.81 -44.94
CA GLN A 211 22.39 23.92 -45.90
C GLN A 211 21.29 24.94 -45.59
N TRP A 212 20.02 24.52 -45.56
CA TRP A 212 18.88 25.43 -45.40
C TRP A 212 18.75 26.01 -43.99
N SER A 213 19.29 25.29 -42.99
CA SER A 213 19.39 25.77 -41.61
C SER A 213 20.40 26.91 -41.40
N GLY A 214 21.22 27.24 -42.40
CA GLY A 214 22.31 28.21 -42.30
C GLY A 214 23.47 27.79 -41.40
N ARG A 215 23.54 26.51 -41.03
CA ARG A 215 24.65 25.95 -40.24
C ARG A 215 25.97 25.99 -41.01
N VAL A 216 25.93 25.89 -42.34
CA VAL A 216 27.10 26.08 -43.22
C VAL A 216 27.77 27.42 -42.97
N ALA A 217 27.02 28.52 -43.06
CA ALA A 217 27.54 29.87 -42.89
C ALA A 217 28.00 30.16 -41.45
N GLN A 218 27.51 29.38 -40.48
CA GLN A 218 27.86 29.49 -39.07
C GLN A 218 28.99 28.54 -38.65
N GLU A 219 29.50 27.70 -39.55
CA GLU A 219 30.50 26.65 -39.26
C GLU A 219 30.08 25.71 -38.10
N LYS A 220 28.78 25.45 -37.97
CA LYS A 220 28.22 24.61 -36.90
C LYS A 220 27.79 23.24 -37.42
N PRO A 221 27.70 22.22 -36.55
CA PRO A 221 27.18 20.91 -36.95
C PRO A 221 25.74 21.02 -37.51
N PRO A 222 25.35 20.13 -38.43
CA PRO A 222 23.97 20.02 -38.89
C PRO A 222 22.98 19.92 -37.72
N LEU A 223 21.79 20.49 -37.89
CA LEU A 223 20.67 20.21 -37.00
C LEU A 223 20.40 18.70 -37.01
N ASN A 224 20.40 18.10 -35.82
CA ASN A 224 20.04 16.70 -35.70
C ASN A 224 18.52 16.52 -35.89
N PHE A 225 18.12 15.27 -36.13
CA PHE A 225 16.73 14.96 -36.42
C PHE A 225 15.77 15.38 -35.28
N SER A 226 16.15 15.22 -34.02
CA SER A 226 15.33 15.65 -32.86
C SER A 226 15.12 17.16 -32.87
N GLN A 227 16.15 17.96 -33.16
CA GLN A 227 16.02 19.42 -33.24
C GLN A 227 15.03 19.86 -34.33
N LEU A 228 15.02 19.18 -35.48
CA LEU A 228 14.05 19.42 -36.55
C LEU A 228 12.65 18.92 -36.14
N ALA A 229 12.59 17.72 -35.56
CA ALA A 229 11.38 17.07 -35.11
C ALA A 229 10.79 17.70 -33.83
N ASP A 230 11.48 18.54 -33.08
CA ASP A 230 10.94 19.18 -31.87
C ASP A 230 10.65 20.67 -32.11
N ALA A 231 10.95 21.17 -33.31
CA ALA A 231 10.71 22.54 -33.71
C ALA A 231 9.21 22.87 -33.64
N LYS A 232 8.87 23.90 -32.85
CA LYS A 232 7.52 24.51 -32.87
C LYS A 232 7.24 25.17 -34.22
N ASN A 233 8.27 25.77 -34.82
CA ASN A 233 8.19 26.37 -36.13
C ASN A 233 9.44 26.01 -36.95
N LEU A 234 9.26 25.13 -37.93
CA LEU A 234 10.35 24.63 -38.75
C LEU A 234 10.97 25.72 -39.64
N THR A 235 10.19 26.73 -40.08
CA THR A 235 10.73 27.80 -40.94
C THR A 235 11.73 28.69 -40.19
N GLN A 236 11.58 28.84 -38.86
CA GLN A 236 12.54 29.60 -38.06
C GLN A 236 13.91 28.91 -37.96
N LEU A 237 13.93 27.58 -38.11
CA LEU A 237 15.16 26.81 -38.13
C LEU A 237 15.81 26.76 -39.51
N LEU A 238 15.15 27.26 -40.55
CA LEU A 238 15.55 27.13 -41.96
C LEU A 238 15.63 28.51 -42.66
N PRO A 239 16.51 29.42 -42.20
CA PRO A 239 16.62 30.77 -42.75
C PRO A 239 17.04 30.81 -44.23
N ASP A 240 17.78 29.80 -44.69
CA ASP A 240 18.40 29.76 -46.02
C ASP A 240 17.62 28.85 -47.00
N ILE A 241 16.35 28.54 -46.70
CA ILE A 241 15.51 27.75 -47.60
C ILE A 241 15.19 28.56 -48.88
N PRO A 242 15.50 28.03 -50.10
CA PRO A 242 15.11 28.68 -51.34
C PRO A 242 13.60 28.57 -51.57
N SER A 243 13.03 29.46 -52.40
CA SER A 243 11.60 29.46 -52.73
C SER A 243 11.11 28.15 -53.37
N SER A 244 11.96 27.51 -54.19
CA SER A 244 11.70 26.17 -54.76
C SER A 244 11.67 25.06 -53.71
N GLY A 245 12.15 25.31 -52.48
CA GLY A 245 12.12 24.38 -51.36
C GLY A 245 10.76 24.27 -50.65
N ALA A 246 9.78 25.11 -51.00
CA ALA A 246 8.48 25.13 -50.33
C ALA A 246 7.76 23.76 -50.34
N GLY A 247 7.77 23.07 -51.49
CA GLY A 247 7.16 21.73 -51.61
C GLY A 247 7.89 20.67 -50.76
N VAL A 248 9.23 20.75 -50.70
CA VAL A 248 10.06 19.88 -49.86
C VAL A 248 9.72 20.10 -48.38
N LEU A 249 9.60 21.37 -47.96
CA LEU A 249 9.26 21.71 -46.58
C LEU A 249 7.87 21.21 -46.17
N GLN A 250 6.88 21.30 -47.06
CA GLN A 250 5.54 20.77 -46.82
C GLN A 250 5.57 19.26 -46.60
N LYS A 251 6.22 18.50 -47.50
CA LYS A 251 6.36 17.05 -47.36
C LYS A 251 7.19 16.66 -46.13
N PHE A 252 8.25 17.40 -45.85
CA PHE A 252 9.07 17.16 -44.67
C PHE A 252 8.30 17.41 -43.37
N SER A 253 7.43 18.43 -43.34
CA SER A 253 6.56 18.69 -42.17
C SER A 253 5.59 17.53 -41.91
N LEU A 254 5.01 16.94 -42.97
CA LEU A 254 4.16 15.74 -42.86
C LEU A 254 4.97 14.54 -42.38
N TYR A 255 6.18 14.34 -42.93
CA TYR A 255 7.10 13.29 -42.51
C TYR A 255 7.44 13.40 -41.01
N LEU A 256 7.80 14.59 -40.54
CA LEU A 256 8.08 14.86 -39.13
C LEU A 256 6.84 14.63 -38.24
N HIS A 257 5.65 15.00 -38.71
CA HIS A 257 4.41 14.76 -37.97
C HIS A 257 4.14 13.27 -37.76
N SER A 258 4.18 12.47 -38.82
CA SER A 258 3.99 11.01 -38.73
C SER A 258 5.08 10.35 -37.87
N TYR A 259 6.34 10.78 -38.00
CA TYR A 259 7.43 10.31 -37.14
C TYR A 259 7.17 10.57 -35.65
N ARG A 260 6.66 11.75 -35.28
CA ARG A 260 6.34 12.10 -33.88
C ARG A 260 5.28 11.17 -33.30
N LEU A 261 4.27 10.81 -34.09
CA LEU A 261 3.20 9.90 -33.65
C LEU A 261 3.76 8.50 -33.32
N ILE A 262 4.56 7.93 -34.22
CA ILE A 262 5.20 6.62 -34.00
C ILE A 262 6.15 6.67 -32.80
N SER A 263 6.96 7.73 -32.71
CA SER A 263 7.94 7.90 -31.64
C SER A 263 7.28 8.10 -30.28
N ALA A 264 6.12 8.77 -30.21
CA ALA A 264 5.38 8.94 -28.96
C ALA A 264 4.95 7.58 -28.37
N VAL A 265 4.47 6.66 -29.22
CA VAL A 265 4.08 5.31 -28.76
C VAL A 265 5.30 4.50 -28.34
N GLY A 266 6.38 4.55 -29.13
CA GLY A 266 7.65 3.88 -28.77
C GLY A 266 8.24 4.39 -27.46
N ASN A 267 8.27 5.71 -27.26
CA ASN A 267 8.72 6.35 -26.04
C ASN A 267 7.81 5.98 -24.85
N GLY A 268 6.49 5.93 -25.05
CA GLY A 268 5.54 5.49 -24.03
C GLY A 268 5.78 4.04 -23.60
N LEU A 269 6.00 3.13 -24.55
CA LEU A 269 6.33 1.73 -24.26
C LEU A 269 7.64 1.61 -23.46
N GLN A 270 8.70 2.30 -23.92
CA GLN A 270 10.01 2.29 -23.26
C GLN A 270 9.94 2.89 -21.85
N TYR A 271 9.27 4.04 -21.70
CA TYR A 271 9.11 4.72 -20.42
C TYR A 271 8.37 3.84 -19.41
N ASN A 272 7.18 3.33 -19.77
CA ASN A 272 6.36 2.54 -18.85
C ASN A 272 6.99 1.18 -18.51
N SER A 273 7.72 0.57 -19.45
CA SER A 273 8.52 -0.63 -19.18
C SER A 273 9.71 -0.32 -18.27
N GLY A 274 10.35 0.84 -18.46
CA GLY A 274 11.41 1.35 -17.60
C GLY A 274 10.94 1.56 -16.16
N ILE A 275 9.75 2.13 -15.98
CA ILE A 275 9.11 2.30 -14.65
C ILE A 275 8.91 0.94 -13.96
N LEU A 276 8.39 -0.08 -14.66
CA LEU A 276 8.24 -1.42 -14.08
C LEU A 276 9.57 -2.03 -13.65
N ASN A 277 10.61 -1.88 -14.47
CA ASN A 277 11.94 -2.39 -14.15
C ASN A 277 12.54 -1.65 -12.93
N ALA A 278 12.36 -0.34 -12.86
CA ALA A 278 12.77 0.46 -11.71
C ALA A 278 12.05 0.01 -10.43
N LEU A 279 10.72 -0.19 -10.47
CA LEU A 279 9.96 -0.69 -9.31
C LEU A 279 10.47 -2.05 -8.83
N LYS A 280 10.68 -3.00 -9.75
CA LYS A 280 11.21 -4.34 -9.42
C LYS A 280 12.59 -4.23 -8.78
N ASN A 281 13.49 -3.47 -9.41
CA ASN A 281 14.85 -3.31 -8.94
C ASN A 281 14.93 -2.59 -7.59
N ASN A 282 14.15 -1.53 -7.38
CA ASN A 282 14.19 -0.74 -6.16
C ASN A 282 13.60 -1.49 -4.95
N VAL A 283 12.70 -2.44 -5.18
CA VAL A 283 12.19 -3.35 -4.13
C VAL A 283 13.14 -4.51 -3.89
N GLN A 284 13.67 -5.12 -4.95
CA GLN A 284 14.52 -6.32 -4.84
C GLN A 284 15.93 -5.99 -4.35
N PHE A 285 16.46 -4.83 -4.74
CA PHE A 285 17.81 -4.36 -4.43
C PHE A 285 17.77 -2.89 -3.98
N PRO A 286 17.13 -2.60 -2.85
CA PRO A 286 17.09 -1.25 -2.31
C PRO A 286 18.51 -0.76 -1.99
N THR A 287 18.76 0.52 -2.24
CA THR A 287 19.99 1.23 -1.87
C THR A 287 19.63 2.58 -1.28
N LYS A 288 20.60 3.29 -0.71
CA LYS A 288 20.36 4.67 -0.23
C LYS A 288 19.84 5.58 -1.34
N GLU A 289 20.38 5.44 -2.55
CA GLU A 289 20.04 6.25 -3.71
C GLU A 289 18.62 5.96 -4.20
N THR A 290 18.18 4.70 -4.13
CA THR A 290 16.81 4.32 -4.52
C THR A 290 15.78 4.56 -3.41
N GLY A 291 16.19 5.14 -2.28
CA GLY A 291 15.31 5.47 -1.15
C GLY A 291 15.11 4.31 -0.16
N GLY A 292 16.01 3.34 -0.15
CA GLY A 292 16.07 2.30 0.87
C GLY A 292 16.53 2.83 2.23
N ILE A 293 16.14 2.14 3.29
CA ILE A 293 16.46 2.46 4.68
C ILE A 293 17.28 1.35 5.33
N ARG A 294 18.14 1.72 6.27
CA ARG A 294 18.80 0.77 7.18
C ARG A 294 17.99 0.61 8.45
N THR A 295 18.18 -0.53 9.08
CA THR A 295 17.47 -0.92 10.29
C THR A 295 18.45 -1.30 11.39
N PHE A 296 18.06 -1.13 12.64
CA PHE A 296 18.80 -1.62 13.79
C PHE A 296 17.95 -2.58 14.63
N ASN A 297 18.58 -3.58 15.22
CA ASN A 297 17.92 -4.48 16.16
C ASN A 297 17.71 -3.77 17.51
N PRO A 298 16.47 -3.59 17.98
CA PRO A 298 16.18 -2.84 19.21
C PRO A 298 16.59 -3.56 20.49
N VAL A 299 16.99 -4.84 20.43
CA VAL A 299 17.41 -5.63 21.59
C VAL A 299 18.89 -5.42 21.90
N ASP A 300 19.75 -5.44 20.89
CA ASP A 300 21.22 -5.36 21.05
C ASP A 300 21.84 -4.10 20.43
N GLY A 301 21.07 -3.31 19.68
CA GLY A 301 21.52 -2.08 19.04
C GLY A 301 22.32 -2.29 17.74
N SER A 302 22.48 -3.52 17.27
CA SER A 302 23.22 -3.80 16.03
C SER A 302 22.52 -3.23 14.80
N GLU A 303 23.25 -2.53 13.93
CA GLU A 303 22.73 -2.00 12.67
C GLU A 303 22.93 -3.02 11.54
N SER A 304 21.91 -3.18 10.69
CA SER A 304 21.98 -4.00 9.49
C SER A 304 22.73 -3.25 8.38
N ASP A 305 23.65 -3.95 7.72
CA ASP A 305 24.34 -3.45 6.53
C ASP A 305 23.45 -3.45 5.29
N GLN A 306 22.36 -4.22 5.31
CA GLN A 306 21.42 -4.35 4.21
C GLN A 306 20.38 -3.22 4.24
N TYR A 307 20.14 -2.64 3.08
CA TYR A 307 19.02 -1.74 2.89
C TYR A 307 17.73 -2.54 2.71
N GLN A 308 16.64 -1.96 3.17
CA GLN A 308 15.28 -2.46 2.96
C GLN A 308 14.46 -1.38 2.25
N PRO A 309 13.36 -1.73 1.55
CA PRO A 309 12.47 -0.73 0.94
C PRO A 309 12.07 0.36 1.94
N GLY A 310 12.18 1.63 1.54
CA GLY A 310 11.97 2.76 2.45
C GLY A 310 10.52 2.96 2.91
N TYR A 311 10.34 3.05 4.22
CA TYR A 311 9.11 3.51 4.87
C TYR A 311 9.42 4.69 5.78
N ASP A 312 8.39 5.47 6.09
CA ASP A 312 8.46 6.55 7.08
C ASP A 312 7.20 6.56 7.95
N ILE A 313 7.34 7.09 9.17
CA ILE A 313 6.22 7.40 10.06
C ILE A 313 6.03 8.91 9.98
N GLY A 314 4.92 9.35 9.38
CA GLY A 314 4.68 10.75 9.03
C GLY A 314 4.42 11.70 10.22
N ILE A 315 4.85 11.32 11.43
CA ILE A 315 4.79 12.10 12.66
C ILE A 315 6.05 11.84 13.49
N SER A 316 6.58 12.89 14.14
CA SER A 316 7.84 12.80 14.87
C SER A 316 7.73 11.97 16.16
N LEU A 317 8.84 11.35 16.60
CA LEU A 317 8.92 10.67 17.90
C LEU A 317 8.50 11.57 19.08
N ALA A 318 8.80 12.87 19.00
CA ALA A 318 8.42 13.83 20.03
C ALA A 318 6.90 13.99 20.10
N ASP A 319 6.23 14.13 18.94
CA ASP A 319 4.78 14.27 18.88
C ASP A 319 4.06 12.99 19.31
N ILE A 320 4.59 11.82 18.95
CA ILE A 320 4.09 10.53 19.44
C ILE A 320 4.17 10.50 20.97
N THR A 321 5.33 10.82 21.53
CA THR A 321 5.55 10.78 22.99
C THR A 321 4.64 11.79 23.72
N ASN A 322 4.51 13.00 23.18
CA ASN A 322 3.63 14.03 23.76
C ASN A 322 2.17 13.59 23.72
N ALA A 323 1.71 13.01 22.62
CA ALA A 323 0.33 12.55 22.48
C ALA A 323 0.04 11.34 23.39
N LEU A 324 0.97 10.40 23.53
CA LEU A 324 0.85 9.29 24.47
C LEU A 324 0.86 9.75 25.93
N ASN A 325 1.54 10.86 26.27
CA ASN A 325 1.55 11.41 27.62
C ASN A 325 0.37 12.36 27.92
N ASP A 326 -0.47 12.67 26.94
CA ASP A 326 -1.61 13.58 27.11
C ASP A 326 -2.81 12.84 27.71
N GLY A 327 -2.96 12.96 29.04
CA GLY A 327 -4.07 12.36 29.78
C GLY A 327 -5.46 12.87 29.38
N ASN A 328 -5.57 14.00 28.68
CA ASN A 328 -6.87 14.50 28.20
C ASN A 328 -7.35 13.75 26.94
N ARG A 329 -6.46 13.07 26.23
CA ARG A 329 -6.79 12.25 25.06
C ARG A 329 -7.22 10.86 25.52
N THR A 330 -8.49 10.70 25.83
CA THR A 330 -9.02 9.40 26.30
C THR A 330 -10.09 8.86 25.36
N ILE A 331 -9.94 7.60 24.96
CA ILE A 331 -11.01 6.82 24.33
C ILE A 331 -11.63 5.92 25.40
N ARG A 332 -12.95 5.98 25.55
CA ARG A 332 -13.69 5.16 26.52
C ARG A 332 -14.57 4.16 25.80
N LEU A 333 -14.50 2.92 26.21
CA LEU A 333 -15.40 1.86 25.80
C LEU A 333 -16.20 1.41 27.01
N THR A 334 -17.51 1.50 26.95
CA THR A 334 -18.39 0.88 27.96
C THR A 334 -18.92 -0.43 27.41
N LEU A 335 -18.77 -1.48 28.19
CA LEU A 335 -19.09 -2.85 27.84
C LEU A 335 -20.06 -3.40 28.87
N LYS A 336 -21.07 -4.14 28.43
CA LYS A 336 -22.02 -4.82 29.32
C LYS A 336 -21.97 -6.32 29.10
N THR A 337 -21.94 -7.06 30.20
CA THR A 337 -22.02 -8.54 30.19
C THR A 337 -23.43 -8.96 30.61
N GLY A 338 -23.94 -10.10 30.10
CA GLY A 338 -25.28 -10.60 30.45
C GLY A 338 -26.03 -11.31 29.31
N ARG A 339 -27.09 -12.06 29.66
CA ARG A 339 -27.92 -12.84 28.70
C ARG A 339 -28.71 -11.93 27.74
N ARG A 340 -28.78 -12.33 26.47
CA ARG A 340 -29.37 -11.57 25.34
C ARG A 340 -30.90 -11.47 25.50
N GLU A 341 -31.42 -10.31 25.88
CA GLU A 341 -32.84 -9.95 25.63
C GLU A 341 -32.90 -8.80 24.60
N GLY A 342 -33.59 -9.05 23.48
CA GLY A 342 -34.02 -8.01 22.52
C GLY A 342 -33.25 -7.91 21.20
N THR A 343 -34.00 -7.67 20.11
CA THR A 343 -33.57 -7.50 18.71
C THR A 343 -32.64 -6.29 18.47
N PRO A 344 -31.67 -6.40 17.54
CA PRO A 344 -30.64 -5.39 17.29
C PRO A 344 -31.17 -4.32 16.33
N ASN A 345 -31.69 -3.18 16.82
CA ASN A 345 -32.13 -2.09 15.92
C ASN A 345 -31.97 -0.67 16.49
N SER A 346 -31.02 -0.44 17.41
CA SER A 346 -30.68 0.91 17.88
C SER A 346 -29.27 1.32 17.50
N LYS A 347 -29.15 2.35 16.65
CA LYS A 347 -27.92 3.15 16.49
C LYS A 347 -27.60 3.78 17.86
N GLY A 348 -26.59 3.25 18.55
CA GLY A 348 -26.27 3.62 19.94
C GLY A 348 -26.11 2.43 20.90
N SER A 349 -26.19 1.19 20.41
CA SER A 349 -26.09 -0.01 21.23
C SER A 349 -24.70 -0.14 21.87
N VAL A 350 -24.67 -0.18 23.20
CA VAL A 350 -23.49 -0.54 24.02
C VAL A 350 -22.98 -1.91 23.55
N GLY A 351 -21.69 -2.03 23.26
CA GLY A 351 -21.10 -3.31 22.86
C GLY A 351 -21.32 -4.37 23.95
N LYS A 352 -22.09 -5.42 23.64
CA LYS A 352 -22.19 -6.62 24.48
C LYS A 352 -21.06 -7.56 24.06
N ILE A 353 -20.15 -7.90 24.97
CA ILE A 353 -18.81 -8.41 24.62
C ILE A 353 -18.56 -9.82 25.09
N ALA A 354 -19.27 -10.26 26.12
CA ALA A 354 -19.10 -11.58 26.67
C ALA A 354 -20.35 -11.98 27.45
N SER A 355 -20.67 -13.27 27.41
CA SER A 355 -21.59 -13.89 28.37
C SER A 355 -21.05 -13.79 29.80
N LYS A 356 -19.71 -13.77 29.96
CA LYS A 356 -19.03 -13.91 31.24
C LYS A 356 -17.66 -13.23 31.27
N VAL A 357 -17.30 -12.65 32.41
CA VAL A 357 -15.96 -12.11 32.70
C VAL A 357 -15.43 -12.78 33.95
N THR A 358 -14.21 -13.30 33.85
CA THR A 358 -13.55 -14.08 34.89
C THR A 358 -12.23 -13.43 35.27
N PHE A 359 -11.99 -13.23 36.56
CA PHE A 359 -10.69 -12.83 37.08
C PHE A 359 -9.89 -14.07 37.51
N VAL A 360 -8.62 -14.16 37.15
CA VAL A 360 -7.69 -15.22 37.59
C VAL A 360 -6.49 -14.58 38.26
N ASP A 361 -6.29 -14.84 39.55
CA ASP A 361 -5.14 -14.28 40.28
C ASP A 361 -3.82 -15.00 39.98
N GLU A 362 -2.71 -14.51 40.55
CA GLU A 362 -1.38 -15.09 40.38
C GLU A 362 -1.25 -16.55 40.87
N LEU A 363 -2.12 -16.98 41.78
CA LEU A 363 -2.16 -18.36 42.28
C LEU A 363 -3.03 -19.27 41.40
N GLY A 364 -3.58 -18.75 40.30
CA GLY A 364 -4.47 -19.46 39.39
C GLY A 364 -5.89 -19.62 39.91
N ARG A 365 -6.27 -18.91 40.99
CA ARG A 365 -7.64 -18.96 41.51
C ARG A 365 -8.54 -18.09 40.63
N SER A 366 -9.64 -18.68 40.18
CA SER A 366 -10.57 -18.08 39.23
C SER A 366 -11.85 -17.61 39.93
N THR A 367 -12.31 -16.40 39.62
CA THR A 367 -13.57 -15.82 40.10
C THR A 367 -14.39 -15.30 38.92
N ASP A 368 -15.60 -15.84 38.77
CA ASP A 368 -16.59 -15.34 37.81
C ASP A 368 -17.19 -14.04 38.34
N LEU A 369 -16.90 -12.91 37.70
CA LEU A 369 -17.36 -11.60 38.13
C LEU A 369 -18.86 -11.40 37.91
N ASN A 370 -19.45 -12.07 36.93
CA ASN A 370 -20.89 -12.02 36.69
C ASN A 370 -21.66 -12.63 37.86
N SER A 371 -21.12 -13.68 38.48
CA SER A 371 -21.70 -14.35 39.64
C SER A 371 -21.76 -13.50 40.90
N LEU A 372 -21.07 -12.35 40.92
CA LEU A 372 -21.01 -11.44 42.06
C LEU A 372 -22.16 -10.42 42.07
N THR A 373 -23.03 -10.43 41.06
CA THR A 373 -24.17 -9.51 40.89
C THR A 373 -25.48 -10.28 40.83
N GLU A 374 -26.55 -9.75 41.42
CA GLU A 374 -27.89 -10.37 41.32
C GLU A 374 -28.45 -10.35 39.89
N SER A 375 -28.11 -9.31 39.11
CA SER A 375 -28.52 -9.18 37.72
C SER A 375 -27.79 -10.16 36.79
N GLY A 376 -26.67 -10.75 37.25
CA GLY A 376 -25.74 -11.49 36.40
C GLY A 376 -25.02 -10.61 35.37
N GLN A 377 -25.12 -9.28 35.49
CA GLN A 377 -24.55 -8.31 34.56
C GLN A 377 -23.50 -7.45 35.28
N VAL A 378 -22.31 -7.37 34.69
CA VAL A 378 -21.28 -6.42 35.09
C VAL A 378 -21.04 -5.39 33.99
N MET A 379 -20.72 -4.16 34.41
CA MET A 379 -20.31 -3.09 33.51
C MET A 379 -18.79 -2.99 33.52
N VAL A 380 -18.18 -3.09 32.35
CA VAL A 380 -16.74 -2.98 32.16
C VAL A 380 -16.47 -1.71 31.36
N ASP A 381 -15.83 -0.72 31.98
CA ASP A 381 -15.37 0.50 31.34
C ASP A 381 -13.88 0.38 31.04
N VAL A 382 -13.50 0.50 29.77
CA VAL A 382 -12.12 0.48 29.31
C VAL A 382 -11.74 1.89 28.88
N ALA A 383 -10.67 2.43 29.45
CA ALA A 383 -10.14 3.75 29.11
C ALA A 383 -8.73 3.62 28.53
N TYR A 384 -8.57 4.03 27.26
CA TYR A 384 -7.26 4.19 26.61
C TYR A 384 -6.86 5.65 26.68
N GLN A 385 -5.84 5.95 27.49
CA GLN A 385 -5.31 7.31 27.64
C GLN A 385 -4.14 7.55 26.68
N GLY A 386 -4.01 8.78 26.22
CA GLY A 386 -2.96 9.22 25.31
C GLY A 386 -2.99 8.45 23.99
N TYR A 387 -3.92 8.79 23.09
CA TYR A 387 -3.98 8.18 21.76
C TYR A 387 -3.31 9.05 20.69
N VAL A 388 -2.78 8.39 19.66
CA VAL A 388 -2.19 9.03 18.48
C VAL A 388 -2.34 8.15 17.25
N TYR A 389 -2.69 8.77 16.12
CA TYR A 389 -2.69 8.11 14.82
C TYR A 389 -1.33 8.31 14.15
N LEU A 390 -0.72 7.21 13.71
CA LEU A 390 0.58 7.18 13.05
C LEU A 390 0.37 6.93 11.55
N PRO A 391 0.51 7.94 10.67
CA PRO A 391 0.49 7.71 9.23
C PRO A 391 1.75 6.96 8.80
N ILE A 392 1.58 5.89 8.02
CA ILE A 392 2.67 5.09 7.45
C ILE A 392 2.82 5.50 5.99
N LEU A 393 4.01 5.99 5.65
CA LEU A 393 4.35 6.46 4.33
C LEU A 393 5.31 5.47 3.67
N ARG A 394 5.10 5.24 2.38
CA ARG A 394 5.98 4.45 1.52
C ARG A 394 6.79 5.41 0.66
N ALA A 395 8.05 5.09 0.39
CA ALA A 395 8.85 5.86 -0.55
C ALA A 395 8.25 5.73 -1.97
N SER A 396 7.47 6.72 -2.37
CA SER A 396 6.79 6.79 -3.66
C SER A 396 7.82 6.93 -4.78
N LEU A 397 7.60 6.19 -5.89
CA LEU A 397 8.48 6.29 -7.04
C LEU A 397 8.46 7.72 -7.62
N SER A 398 9.64 8.31 -7.81
CA SER A 398 9.76 9.61 -8.47
C SER A 398 9.41 9.51 -9.95
N ALA A 399 9.00 10.62 -10.58
CA ALA A 399 8.60 10.68 -11.99
C ALA A 399 9.67 10.16 -12.97
N GLY A 400 10.96 10.22 -12.58
CA GLY A 400 12.09 9.69 -13.35
C GLY A 400 12.42 8.21 -13.09
N GLY A 401 11.71 7.54 -12.17
CA GLY A 401 11.93 6.14 -11.79
C GLY A 401 13.23 5.89 -11.03
N GLN A 402 13.93 6.93 -10.56
CA GLN A 402 15.27 6.77 -9.96
C GLN A 402 15.23 6.52 -8.45
N THR A 403 14.21 7.04 -7.77
CA THR A 403 14.09 7.01 -6.31
C THR A 403 12.70 6.58 -5.90
N GLY A 404 12.58 5.91 -4.76
CA GLY A 404 11.34 5.29 -4.30
C GLY A 404 11.10 3.94 -4.95
N TRP A 405 10.20 3.15 -4.36
CA TRP A 405 9.97 1.76 -4.75
C TRP A 405 8.48 1.44 -4.95
N TYR A 406 7.59 2.32 -4.49
CA TYR A 406 6.16 2.09 -4.49
C TYR A 406 5.44 2.93 -5.55
N PHE A 407 4.64 2.26 -6.39
CA PHE A 407 3.71 2.88 -7.34
C PHE A 407 2.59 1.89 -7.65
N SER A 408 1.34 2.25 -7.35
CA SER A 408 0.19 1.35 -7.42
C SER A 408 -0.48 1.28 -8.79
N ASP A 409 -0.33 2.31 -9.64
CA ASP A 409 -1.00 2.37 -10.95
C ASP A 409 -0.76 1.15 -11.84
N PRO A 410 0.44 0.53 -11.91
CA PRO A 410 0.61 -0.66 -12.72
C PRO A 410 -0.26 -1.83 -12.25
N ILE A 411 -0.47 -1.98 -10.94
CA ILE A 411 -1.37 -3.02 -10.39
C ILE A 411 -2.83 -2.67 -10.72
N TRP A 412 -3.24 -1.42 -10.46
CA TRP A 412 -4.59 -0.96 -10.74
C TRP A 412 -4.95 -1.10 -12.22
N GLN A 413 -4.10 -0.62 -13.13
CA GLN A 413 -4.34 -0.68 -14.56
C GLN A 413 -4.34 -2.13 -15.05
N ALA A 414 -3.37 -2.97 -14.63
CA ALA A 414 -3.37 -4.39 -14.99
C ALA A 414 -4.60 -5.14 -14.47
N PHE A 415 -5.12 -4.76 -13.29
CA PHE A 415 -6.35 -5.31 -12.72
C PHE A 415 -7.60 -4.91 -13.52
N ASN A 416 -7.69 -3.68 -13.99
CA ASN A 416 -8.82 -3.23 -14.81
C ASN A 416 -8.75 -3.75 -16.25
N ASN A 417 -7.54 -3.91 -16.80
CA ASN A 417 -7.32 -4.42 -18.15
C ASN A 417 -7.45 -5.96 -18.25
N GLN A 418 -7.89 -6.65 -17.20
CA GLN A 418 -7.96 -8.12 -17.15
C GLN A 418 -8.64 -8.71 -18.40
N ALA A 419 -7.85 -9.39 -19.24
CA ALA A 419 -8.27 -10.02 -20.49
C ALA A 419 -8.84 -9.08 -21.58
N GLN A 420 -8.63 -7.77 -21.45
CA GLN A 420 -9.02 -6.78 -22.46
C GLN A 420 -7.84 -6.43 -23.37
N ASP A 421 -8.12 -6.18 -24.65
CA ASP A 421 -7.11 -5.75 -25.62
C ASP A 421 -6.90 -4.23 -25.53
N GLU A 422 -6.32 -3.79 -24.41
CA GLU A 422 -6.11 -2.36 -24.11
C GLU A 422 -4.62 -2.02 -24.03
N THR A 423 -4.24 -0.85 -24.54
CA THR A 423 -2.85 -0.36 -24.38
C THR A 423 -2.63 0.08 -22.94
N GLY A 424 -1.65 -0.51 -22.26
CA GLY A 424 -1.36 -0.20 -20.87
C GLY A 424 -0.64 -1.32 -20.13
N TYR A 425 -0.59 -1.22 -18.80
CA TYR A 425 -0.15 -2.32 -17.96
C TYR A 425 -1.16 -3.48 -18.01
N GLN A 426 -0.64 -4.70 -18.15
CA GLN A 426 -1.40 -5.93 -18.22
C GLN A 426 -0.71 -7.05 -17.45
N PHE A 427 -1.50 -7.99 -16.92
CA PHE A 427 -0.96 -9.21 -16.35
C PHE A 427 -0.50 -10.17 -17.46
N VAL A 428 0.77 -10.56 -17.43
CA VAL A 428 1.31 -11.63 -18.29
C VAL A 428 0.95 -13.03 -17.77
N TYR A 429 0.74 -13.14 -16.46
CA TYR A 429 0.15 -14.29 -15.80
C TYR A 429 -0.61 -13.82 -14.56
N ARG A 430 -1.59 -14.59 -14.11
CA ARG A 430 -2.38 -14.24 -12.93
C ARG A 430 -1.52 -14.37 -11.66
N PRO A 431 -1.39 -13.31 -10.82
CA PRO A 431 -0.68 -13.43 -9.56
C PRO A 431 -1.45 -14.35 -8.60
N SER A 432 -0.74 -14.93 -7.62
CA SER A 432 -1.31 -15.80 -6.58
C SER A 432 -2.14 -15.04 -5.52
N PHE A 433 -2.23 -13.72 -5.64
CA PHE A 433 -2.93 -12.85 -4.70
C PHE A 433 -4.34 -12.50 -5.18
N ASN A 434 -5.26 -12.39 -4.23
CA ASN A 434 -6.55 -11.76 -4.47
C ASN A 434 -6.37 -10.24 -4.40
N LEU A 435 -6.41 -9.61 -5.58
CA LEU A 435 -6.28 -8.16 -5.73
C LEU A 435 -7.61 -7.42 -5.57
N GLY A 436 -8.71 -8.10 -5.22
CA GLY A 436 -10.00 -7.45 -4.94
C GLY A 436 -9.97 -6.58 -3.69
N CYS A 437 -11.12 -5.94 -3.40
CA CYS A 437 -11.31 -5.16 -2.17
C CYS A 437 -11.37 -6.06 -0.93
N PHE A 438 -11.37 -5.45 0.26
CA PHE A 438 -11.45 -6.15 1.54
C PHE A 438 -12.65 -7.11 1.63
N ASN A 439 -13.86 -6.63 1.32
CA ASN A 439 -15.09 -7.42 1.32
C ASN A 439 -15.14 -8.52 0.24
N GLN A 440 -14.21 -8.50 -0.72
CA GLN A 440 -14.03 -9.55 -1.73
C GLN A 440 -12.94 -10.54 -1.33
N GLY A 441 -12.45 -10.48 -0.09
CA GLY A 441 -11.35 -11.32 0.41
C GLY A 441 -9.98 -10.92 -0.14
N GLY A 442 -9.81 -9.66 -0.56
CA GLY A 442 -8.54 -9.14 -1.05
C GLY A 442 -7.43 -9.31 -0.01
N ASN A 443 -6.27 -9.82 -0.43
CA ASN A 443 -5.18 -10.19 0.48
C ASN A 443 -3.83 -9.52 0.15
N LEU A 444 -3.85 -8.47 -0.68
CA LEU A 444 -2.68 -7.64 -1.00
C LEU A 444 -2.94 -6.18 -0.60
N ALA A 445 -3.17 -5.94 0.68
CA ALA A 445 -3.23 -4.58 1.20
C ALA A 445 -1.92 -4.21 1.93
N THR A 446 -1.65 -2.92 1.97
CA THR A 446 -0.54 -2.31 2.71
C THR A 446 -1.09 -1.40 3.79
N LEU A 447 -0.42 -1.36 4.94
CA LEU A 447 -0.75 -0.42 6.00
C LEU A 447 -0.53 1.02 5.51
N THR A 448 -1.46 1.89 5.88
CA THR A 448 -1.38 3.35 5.67
C THR A 448 -1.35 4.10 6.99
N GLY A 449 -1.63 3.42 8.10
CA GLY A 449 -1.49 3.97 9.43
C GLY A 449 -1.97 3.05 10.54
N VAL A 450 -1.65 3.45 11.77
CA VAL A 450 -2.00 2.72 12.99
C VAL A 450 -2.43 3.72 14.06
N LEU A 451 -3.59 3.52 14.65
CA LEU A 451 -4.02 4.23 15.86
C LEU A 451 -3.50 3.47 17.07
N ILE A 452 -2.65 4.14 17.86
CA ILE A 452 -2.06 3.58 19.06
C ILE A 452 -2.48 4.36 20.31
N ALA A 453 -2.42 3.72 21.47
CA ALA A 453 -2.59 4.36 22.77
C ALA A 453 -1.76 3.69 23.87
N ASN A 454 -1.71 4.29 25.07
CA ASN A 454 -1.19 3.58 26.22
C ASN A 454 -2.03 2.36 26.57
N ALA A 455 -1.43 1.49 27.38
CA ALA A 455 -2.14 0.35 27.93
C ALA A 455 -3.40 0.80 28.67
N PRO A 456 -4.53 0.09 28.52
CA PRO A 456 -5.80 0.54 29.06
C PRO A 456 -5.86 0.43 30.57
N GLN A 457 -6.69 1.29 31.15
CA GLN A 457 -7.26 1.12 32.47
C GLN A 457 -8.65 0.49 32.32
N VAL A 458 -8.92 -0.57 33.08
CA VAL A 458 -10.20 -1.30 33.04
C VAL A 458 -10.88 -1.11 34.39
N THR A 459 -12.09 -0.56 34.40
CA THR A 459 -12.91 -0.42 35.60
C THR A 459 -14.10 -1.35 35.47
N ILE A 460 -14.24 -2.31 36.39
CA ILE A 460 -15.38 -3.21 36.47
C ILE A 460 -16.24 -2.76 37.63
N THR A 461 -17.45 -2.30 37.34
CA THR A 461 -18.43 -1.93 38.36
C THR A 461 -19.32 -3.13 38.65
N ILE A 462 -19.37 -3.54 39.92
CA ILE A 462 -20.14 -4.68 40.39
C ILE A 462 -21.12 -4.19 41.46
N ASP A 463 -22.41 -4.43 41.22
CA ASP A 463 -23.42 -4.26 42.26
C ASP A 463 -23.41 -5.52 43.14
N TYR A 464 -22.70 -5.45 44.25
CA TYR A 464 -22.28 -6.62 45.03
C TYR A 464 -23.17 -6.79 46.25
N THR A 465 -23.97 -7.86 46.27
CA THR A 465 -24.97 -8.10 47.33
C THR A 465 -24.55 -9.16 48.35
N GLY A 466 -23.34 -9.72 48.24
CA GLY A 466 -22.84 -10.75 49.14
C GLY A 466 -22.28 -10.20 50.46
N GLU A 467 -22.22 -11.06 51.49
CA GLU A 467 -21.71 -10.69 52.82
C GLU A 467 -20.16 -10.58 52.87
N SER A 468 -19.45 -11.32 52.00
CA SER A 468 -17.98 -11.36 52.00
C SER A 468 -17.39 -11.56 50.60
N LEU A 469 -16.42 -10.70 50.23
CA LEU A 469 -15.75 -10.78 48.93
C LEU A 469 -15.10 -12.15 48.69
N PRO A 470 -15.06 -12.63 47.44
CA PRO A 470 -14.34 -13.86 47.08
C PRO A 470 -12.89 -13.82 47.55
N VAL A 471 -12.33 -14.99 47.88
CA VAL A 471 -10.95 -15.12 48.40
C VAL A 471 -9.90 -14.47 47.49
N ALA A 472 -10.14 -14.47 46.16
CA ALA A 472 -9.28 -13.80 45.19
C ALA A 472 -9.14 -12.28 45.42
N PHE A 473 -10.09 -11.66 46.13
CA PHE A 473 -10.20 -10.24 46.43
C PHE A 473 -10.05 -9.90 47.92
N ALA A 474 -9.76 -10.90 48.77
CA ALA A 474 -9.75 -10.74 50.23
C ALA A 474 -8.75 -9.68 50.74
N ASN A 475 -7.69 -9.41 49.99
CA ASN A 475 -6.64 -8.45 50.35
C ASN A 475 -6.93 -7.01 49.89
N GLY A 476 -8.06 -6.76 49.20
CA GLY A 476 -8.43 -5.44 48.68
C GLY A 476 -7.58 -4.92 47.51
N SER A 477 -6.45 -5.56 47.23
CA SER A 477 -5.59 -5.34 46.07
C SER A 477 -4.77 -6.59 45.74
N GLY A 478 -4.30 -6.69 44.50
CA GLY A 478 -3.47 -7.81 44.05
C GLY A 478 -3.21 -7.78 42.55
N GLN A 479 -2.70 -8.87 42.00
CA GLN A 479 -2.45 -9.02 40.56
C GLN A 479 -3.20 -10.23 39.98
N GLY A 480 -3.53 -10.15 38.69
CA GLY A 480 -4.16 -11.27 37.98
C GLY A 480 -4.51 -10.92 36.53
N LYS A 481 -5.24 -11.81 35.86
CA LYS A 481 -5.69 -11.66 34.48
C LYS A 481 -7.21 -11.57 34.43
N LEU A 482 -7.72 -10.78 33.49
CA LEU A 482 -9.12 -10.79 33.13
C LEU A 482 -9.30 -11.71 31.92
N LEU A 483 -10.24 -12.64 31.99
CA LEU A 483 -10.63 -13.53 30.91
C LEU A 483 -12.06 -13.20 30.53
N PHE A 484 -12.30 -12.93 29.25
CA PHE A 484 -13.62 -12.69 28.70
C PHE A 484 -14.05 -13.96 27.97
N GLU A 485 -15.22 -14.52 28.29
CA GLU A 485 -15.75 -15.71 27.62
C GLU A 485 -16.33 -15.33 26.25
N GLY A 486 -15.86 -16.01 25.20
CA GLY A 486 -16.08 -15.64 23.79
C GLY A 486 -14.76 -15.34 23.07
N GLU A 487 -14.79 -15.07 21.76
CA GLU A 487 -13.60 -14.54 21.08
C GLU A 487 -13.26 -13.15 21.63
N VAL A 488 -12.03 -13.04 22.13
CA VAL A 488 -11.64 -12.00 23.09
C VAL A 488 -11.51 -10.63 22.42
N PRO A 489 -11.88 -9.55 23.14
CA PRO A 489 -11.62 -8.18 22.74
C PRO A 489 -10.16 -7.94 22.36
N ASN A 490 -9.91 -7.34 21.18
CA ASN A 490 -8.62 -6.83 20.67
C ASN A 490 -7.42 -7.29 21.51
N ASN A 491 -6.76 -8.36 21.06
CA ASN A 491 -5.99 -9.44 21.73
C ASN A 491 -5.16 -9.17 22.99
N SER A 492 -5.15 -7.97 23.56
CA SER A 492 -4.38 -7.62 24.72
C SER A 492 -5.21 -7.38 25.99
N LEU A 493 -6.52 -7.12 25.90
CA LEU A 493 -7.34 -6.95 27.12
C LEU A 493 -7.41 -8.23 27.97
N GLY A 494 -7.59 -9.40 27.33
CA GLY A 494 -7.70 -10.69 28.02
C GLY A 494 -6.38 -11.40 28.38
N HIS A 495 -5.25 -10.91 27.84
CA HIS A 495 -3.96 -11.59 27.94
C HIS A 495 -2.94 -10.84 28.82
N ARG A 496 -3.35 -9.73 29.45
CA ARG A 496 -2.50 -8.89 30.31
C ARG A 496 -2.63 -9.28 31.77
N ASN A 497 -1.55 -9.05 32.51
CA ASN A 497 -1.58 -8.96 33.95
C ASN A 497 -2.02 -7.55 34.36
N TYR A 498 -3.01 -7.50 35.24
CA TYR A 498 -3.57 -6.30 35.83
C TYR A 498 -3.24 -6.29 37.31
N HIS A 499 -2.91 -5.11 37.83
CA HIS A 499 -3.07 -4.82 39.24
C HIS A 499 -4.52 -4.43 39.48
N TYR A 500 -5.17 -5.02 40.47
CA TYR A 500 -6.51 -4.62 40.86
C TYR A 500 -6.49 -3.92 42.21
N GLN A 501 -7.43 -2.99 42.38
CA GLN A 501 -7.75 -2.33 43.63
C GLN A 501 -9.27 -2.21 43.76
N ILE A 502 -9.78 -2.38 44.98
CA ILE A 502 -11.19 -2.17 45.28
C ILE A 502 -11.39 -0.73 45.74
N ALA A 503 -12.28 -0.01 45.08
CA ALA A 503 -12.74 1.31 45.48
C ALA A 503 -14.21 1.22 45.94
N GLU A 504 -14.47 1.72 47.15
CA GLU A 504 -15.84 1.89 47.65
C GLU A 504 -16.37 3.24 47.16
N LYS A 505 -17.55 3.23 46.55
CA LYS A 505 -18.18 4.45 46.04
C LYS A 505 -19.47 4.71 46.84
N ASP A 506 -19.40 5.71 47.72
CA ASP A 506 -20.49 6.25 48.53
C ASP A 506 -21.12 5.34 49.60
N ASN A 507 -21.63 5.99 50.67
CA ASN A 507 -22.23 5.44 51.90
C ASN A 507 -23.51 4.60 51.71
N LYS A 508 -23.73 3.98 50.55
CA LYS A 508 -24.74 2.94 50.35
C LYS A 508 -23.99 1.62 50.21
N GLU A 509 -24.03 0.81 51.27
CA GLU A 509 -23.19 -0.36 51.58
C GLU A 509 -23.17 -1.52 50.54
N GLN A 510 -23.65 -1.34 49.30
CA GLN A 510 -23.89 -2.43 48.33
C GLN A 510 -23.20 -2.29 46.96
N VAL A 511 -22.66 -1.13 46.58
CA VAL A 511 -21.97 -0.98 45.27
C VAL A 511 -20.46 -0.99 45.43
N LYS A 512 -19.78 -1.96 44.82
CA LYS A 512 -18.31 -2.08 44.85
C LYS A 512 -17.72 -1.88 43.45
N THR A 513 -16.68 -1.06 43.35
CA THR A 513 -15.98 -0.85 42.08
C THR A 513 -14.63 -1.55 42.13
N LEU A 514 -14.39 -2.47 41.19
CA LEU A 514 -13.08 -3.09 40.98
C LEU A 514 -12.35 -2.31 39.89
N ILE A 515 -11.21 -1.70 40.24
CA ILE A 515 -10.37 -0.97 39.29
C ILE A 515 -9.18 -1.85 38.95
N PHE A 516 -9.01 -2.18 37.67
CA PHE A 516 -7.90 -2.96 37.12
C PHE A 516 -7.00 -2.04 36.28
N THR A 517 -5.77 -1.85 36.71
CA THR A 517 -4.75 -1.07 36.01
C THR A 517 -3.72 -2.02 35.41
N SER A 518 -3.49 -1.94 34.11
CA SER A 518 -2.50 -2.81 33.45
C SER A 518 -1.07 -2.42 33.86
N GLY A 519 -0.21 -3.42 34.10
CA GLY A 519 1.11 -3.23 34.73
C GLY A 519 2.16 -2.45 33.93
N ALA A 520 1.85 -1.97 32.71
CA ALA A 520 2.78 -1.15 31.92
C ALA A 520 2.90 0.31 32.44
N GLN A 521 2.01 0.74 33.33
CA GLN A 521 2.00 2.07 33.96
C GLN A 521 2.43 2.05 35.44
N LEU A 522 3.47 1.30 35.82
CA LEU A 522 4.15 1.60 37.09
C LEU A 522 5.10 2.81 36.90
N VAL A 523 4.50 3.99 36.68
CA VAL A 523 5.08 5.23 37.17
C VAL A 523 4.42 5.46 38.53
N SER A 524 5.27 5.54 39.54
CA SER A 524 4.99 5.71 40.96
C SER A 524 3.83 6.64 41.27
N ASP A 525 2.81 6.15 41.98
CA ASP A 525 1.93 6.98 42.80
C ASP A 525 1.78 6.37 44.19
N SER A 526 2.72 6.69 45.08
CA SER A 526 2.45 7.34 46.38
C SER A 526 3.77 7.50 47.17
N PRO A 527 4.06 8.67 47.77
CA PRO A 527 5.19 8.84 48.66
C PRO A 527 4.83 8.26 50.04
N SER A 528 4.79 6.94 50.18
CA SER A 528 4.88 6.33 51.52
C SER A 528 6.35 6.04 51.80
N ALA A 529 6.88 6.78 52.76
CA ALA A 529 8.22 6.59 53.30
C ALA A 529 8.54 5.12 53.58
N ASN A 530 9.79 4.76 53.31
CA ASN A 530 10.48 3.53 53.74
C ASN A 530 10.15 2.24 52.97
N ASN A 531 10.59 2.16 51.71
CA ASN A 531 11.26 0.94 51.27
C ASN A 531 12.25 1.20 50.12
N THR A 532 13.53 1.18 50.44
CA THR A 532 14.64 1.20 49.49
C THR A 532 14.75 -0.16 48.81
N ASN A 533 14.79 -0.15 47.47
CA ASN A 533 15.09 -1.27 46.54
C ASN A 533 13.91 -1.94 45.82
N ALA A 534 12.95 -1.17 45.30
CA ALA A 534 12.25 -1.57 44.09
C ALA A 534 13.21 -1.35 42.90
N LEU A 535 13.77 -2.42 42.33
CA LEU A 535 14.52 -2.37 41.07
C LEU A 535 13.61 -1.75 40.01
N GLN A 536 13.87 -0.50 39.63
CA GLN A 536 13.21 0.09 38.47
C GLN A 536 13.73 -0.63 37.23
N VAL A 537 12.92 -1.54 36.70
CA VAL A 537 13.18 -2.18 35.41
C VAL A 537 12.88 -1.14 34.34
N THR A 538 13.90 -0.39 33.93
CA THR A 538 13.79 0.54 32.79
C THR A 538 13.73 -0.28 31.51
N VAL A 539 12.57 -0.29 30.85
CA VAL A 539 12.45 -0.86 29.50
C VAL A 539 13.33 -0.02 28.57
N PRO A 540 14.26 -0.64 27.81
CA PRO A 540 15.07 0.09 26.83
C PRO A 540 14.19 0.93 25.91
N THR A 541 14.59 2.17 25.64
CA THR A 541 13.78 3.12 24.87
C THR A 541 13.35 2.55 23.51
N ALA A 542 14.24 1.78 22.85
CA ALA A 542 13.97 1.11 21.57
C ALA A 542 12.92 -0.02 21.65
N LEU A 543 12.55 -0.48 22.84
CA LEU A 543 11.51 -1.49 23.10
C LEU A 543 10.21 -0.89 23.65
N LYS A 544 10.05 0.44 23.58
CA LYS A 544 8.79 1.08 23.95
C LYS A 544 7.67 0.69 22.97
N MET A 545 6.57 0.22 23.54
CA MET A 545 5.46 -0.40 22.82
C MET A 545 4.13 0.21 23.28
N ALA A 546 3.27 0.56 22.32
CA ALA A 546 1.92 1.06 22.56
C ALA A 546 0.88 0.04 22.07
N ASP A 547 -0.34 0.14 22.56
CA ASP A 547 -1.42 -0.77 22.17
C ASP A 547 -2.03 -0.31 20.85
N VAL A 548 -2.26 -1.26 19.94
CA VAL A 548 -2.90 -0.98 18.66
C VAL A 548 -4.41 -1.07 18.82
N LEU A 549 -5.10 0.04 18.54
CA LEU A 549 -6.56 0.11 18.62
C LEU A 549 -7.21 -0.16 17.27
N LEU A 550 -6.63 0.41 16.21
CA LEU A 550 -7.17 0.36 14.87
C LEU A 550 -6.02 0.47 13.86
N THR A 551 -6.14 -0.20 12.72
CA THR A 551 -5.22 -0.04 11.60
C THR A 551 -5.96 0.52 10.41
N THR A 552 -5.24 1.28 9.58
CA THR A 552 -5.71 1.69 8.27
C THR A 552 -4.86 1.09 7.17
N PHE A 553 -5.48 0.79 6.04
CA PHE A 553 -4.84 0.07 4.94
C PHE A 553 -5.47 0.38 3.58
N ARG A 554 -4.71 0.11 2.52
CA ARG A 554 -5.16 0.25 1.13
C ARG A 554 -4.75 -0.92 0.27
N TYR A 555 -5.59 -1.19 -0.73
CA TYR A 555 -5.29 -2.12 -1.82
C TYR A 555 -4.71 -1.36 -3.00
N PRO A 556 -3.56 -1.78 -3.57
CA PRO A 556 -2.99 -1.13 -4.73
C PRO A 556 -3.95 -1.08 -5.94
N SER A 557 -4.83 -2.08 -6.06
CA SER A 557 -5.88 -2.13 -7.08
C SER A 557 -7.01 -1.10 -6.89
N ALA A 558 -7.08 -0.43 -5.74
CA ALA A 558 -8.09 0.60 -5.44
C ALA A 558 -7.51 2.03 -5.53
N GLU A 559 -6.18 2.17 -5.46
CA GLU A 559 -5.52 3.47 -5.39
C GLU A 559 -5.63 4.30 -6.68
N GLY A 560 -5.78 3.67 -7.85
CA GLY A 560 -5.97 4.36 -9.15
C GLY A 560 -7.40 4.87 -9.42
N GLY A 561 -8.23 5.06 -8.38
CA GLY A 561 -9.60 5.60 -8.52
C GLY A 561 -10.72 4.55 -8.51
N GLY A 562 -10.40 3.29 -8.17
CA GLY A 562 -11.41 2.25 -7.92
C GLY A 562 -12.09 2.48 -6.58
N LYS A 563 -13.42 2.65 -6.56
CA LYS A 563 -14.19 2.74 -5.31
C LYS A 563 -14.29 1.34 -4.68
N CYS A 564 -13.28 0.96 -3.90
CA CYS A 564 -13.52 -0.04 -2.88
C CYS A 564 -14.45 0.60 -1.82
N GLN A 565 -15.63 0.04 -1.63
CA GLN A 565 -16.51 0.35 -0.49
C GLN A 565 -16.33 -0.76 0.55
N MET A 566 -16.39 -0.41 1.83
CA MET A 566 -16.45 -1.41 2.91
C MET A 566 -17.66 -2.31 2.73
#